data_AF-A0A822GRR7-F1
#
_entry.id   AF-A0A822GRR7-F1
#
_cell.length_a   1.000
_cell.length_b   1.000
_cell.length_c   1.000
_cell.angle_alpha   90.00
_cell.angle_beta   90.00
_cell.angle_gamma   90.00
#
_symmetry.space_group_name_H-M   'P 1'
#
loop_
_entity.id
_entity.type
_entity.pdbx_description
1 polymer ?
#
loop_
_entity_poly.entity_id
_entity_poly.type
_entity_poly.pdbx_seq_one_letter_code
_entity_poly.pdbx_strand_id
1 'polypeptide(L)'
;VGGMTRMPKVQQTVQELFGKAPNKSVNPDEAVAMGAAIQGGVLGGDVTDLLLLDVTPLSLGIETLGGVFTKLINRNTTIPTKKSQVSLNIYMYKSF
;
A
#
# COMPACT_ATOMS: atom_id res chain seq x y z
N VAL A 1 -5.32 -9.33 11.55
CA VAL A 1 -5.38 -8.32 12.63
C VAL A 1 -6.79 -7.73 12.68
N GLY A 2 -7.22 -7.23 13.84
CA GLY A 2 -8.57 -6.72 14.11
C GLY A 2 -9.52 -7.74 14.77
N GLY A 3 -10.43 -7.28 15.63
CA GLY A 3 -11.31 -8.13 16.43
C GLY A 3 -12.18 -9.12 15.65
N MET A 4 -12.54 -8.80 14.41
CA MET A 4 -13.29 -9.72 13.54
C MET A 4 -12.53 -11.01 13.22
N THR A 5 -11.19 -11.03 13.34
CA THR A 5 -10.40 -12.26 13.18
C THR A 5 -10.54 -13.23 14.34
N ARG A 6 -11.29 -12.90 15.39
CA ARG A 6 -11.62 -13.80 16.51
C ARG A 6 -12.72 -14.80 16.14
N MET A 7 -13.49 -14.55 15.08
CA MET A 7 -14.52 -15.47 14.60
C MET A 7 -13.85 -16.79 14.13
N PRO A 8 -14.26 -17.96 14.66
CA PRO A 8 -13.64 -19.24 14.28
C PRO A 8 -13.66 -19.51 12.78
N LYS A 9 -14.75 -19.14 12.09
CA LYS A 9 -14.88 -19.35 10.64
C LYS A 9 -13.84 -18.56 9.84
N VAL A 10 -13.54 -17.32 10.26
CA VAL A 10 -12.51 -16.49 9.61
C VAL A 10 -11.14 -17.14 9.76
N GLN A 11 -10.80 -17.63 10.96
CA GLN A 11 -9.52 -18.30 11.20
C GLN A 11 -9.38 -19.58 10.39
N GLN A 12 -10.45 -20.40 10.35
CA GLN A 12 -10.46 -21.64 9.58
C GLN A 12 -10.27 -21.37 8.08
N THR A 13 -11.01 -20.42 7.50
CA THR A 13 -10.89 -20.08 6.08
C THR A 13 -9.49 -19.58 5.71
N VAL A 14 -8.85 -18.80 6.59
CA VAL A 14 -7.46 -18.37 6.38
C VAL A 14 -6.50 -19.56 6.49
N GLN A 15 -6.70 -20.47 7.45
CA GLN A 15 -5.86 -21.67 7.59
C GLN A 15 -5.99 -22.62 6.39
N GLU A 16 -7.19 -22.79 5.84
CA GLU A 16 -7.44 -23.56 4.62
C GLU A 16 -6.75 -22.94 3.40
N LEU A 17 -6.78 -21.60 3.27
CA LEU A 17 -6.17 -20.87 2.15
C LEU A 17 -4.64 -20.97 2.15
N PHE A 18 -4.00 -20.87 3.32
CA PHE A 18 -2.54 -20.79 3.45
C PHE A 18 -1.88 -22.09 3.94
N GLY A 19 -2.67 -23.11 4.31
CA GLY A 19 -2.18 -24.41 4.80
C GLY A 19 -1.42 -24.35 6.13
N LYS A 20 -1.52 -23.24 6.87
CA LYS A 20 -0.77 -22.97 8.11
C LYS A 20 -1.67 -22.30 9.13
N ALA A 21 -1.48 -22.63 10.41
CA ALA A 21 -2.21 -21.98 11.49
C ALA A 21 -1.82 -20.48 11.59
N PRO A 22 -2.80 -19.57 11.74
CA PRO A 22 -2.52 -18.15 11.92
C PRO A 22 -1.78 -17.90 13.24
N ASN A 23 -0.89 -16.91 13.25
CA ASN A 23 -0.14 -16.53 14.44
C ASN A 23 -1.08 -15.94 15.51
N LYS A 24 -0.95 -16.41 16.77
CA LYS A 24 -1.72 -15.98 17.94
C LYS A 24 -0.88 -15.26 19.01
N SER A 25 0.40 -15.01 18.76
CA SER A 25 1.32 -14.39 19.72
C SER A 25 1.10 -12.88 19.93
N VAL A 26 0.33 -12.23 19.05
CA VAL A 26 0.09 -10.78 19.10
C VAL A 26 -1.40 -10.53 19.27
N ASN A 27 -1.77 -9.64 20.20
CA ASN A 27 -3.14 -9.20 20.36
C ASN A 27 -3.62 -8.50 19.08
N PRO A 28 -4.66 -9.02 18.39
CA PRO A 28 -5.10 -8.48 17.10
C PRO A 28 -5.65 -7.06 17.18
N ASP A 29 -6.05 -6.61 18.36
CA ASP A 29 -6.69 -5.31 18.58
C ASP A 29 -5.65 -4.20 18.89
N GLU A 30 -4.45 -4.58 19.36
CA GLU A 30 -3.38 -3.66 19.77
C GLU A 30 -2.20 -3.61 18.80
N ALA A 31 -2.03 -4.67 17.99
CA ALA A 31 -0.89 -4.83 17.08
C ALA A 31 -0.60 -3.59 16.21
N VAL A 32 -1.67 -2.95 15.72
CA VAL A 32 -1.56 -1.77 14.84
C VAL A 32 -1.02 -0.56 15.62
N ALA A 33 -1.51 -0.32 16.84
CA ALA A 33 -1.04 0.78 17.67
C ALA A 33 0.42 0.60 18.09
N MET A 34 0.81 -0.63 18.46
CA MET A 34 2.21 -0.95 18.77
C MET A 34 3.13 -0.73 17.56
N GLY A 35 2.73 -1.16 16.37
CA GLY A 35 3.49 -0.94 15.13
C GLY A 35 3.67 0.55 14.82
N ALA A 36 2.62 1.36 15.02
CA ALA A 36 2.70 2.81 14.86
C ALA A 36 3.67 3.46 15.86
N ALA A 37 3.67 3.02 17.12
CA ALA A 37 4.59 3.52 18.13
C ALA A 37 6.06 3.18 17.80
N ILE A 38 6.33 1.96 17.33
CA ILE A 38 7.66 1.54 16.86
C ILE A 38 8.10 2.41 15.68
N GLN A 39 7.22 2.63 14.70
CA GLN A 39 7.54 3.51 13.56
C GLN A 39 7.83 4.94 14.01
N GLY A 40 7.13 5.44 15.03
CA GLY A 40 7.42 6.73 15.66
C GLY A 40 8.81 6.78 16.29
N GLY A 41 9.22 5.74 17.01
CA GLY A 41 10.57 5.62 17.58
C GLY A 41 11.67 5.54 16.52
N VAL A 42 11.41 4.88 15.39
CA VAL A 42 12.34 4.86 14.24
C VAL A 42 12.51 6.26 13.64
N LEU A 43 11.42 7.01 13.49
CA LEU A 43 11.48 8.40 12.99
C LEU A 43 12.12 9.36 14.00
N GLY A 44 11.98 9.10 15.30
CA GLY A 44 12.61 9.86 16.39
C GLY A 44 14.10 9.56 16.60
N GLY A 45 14.61 8.47 16.03
CA GLY A 45 16.01 8.04 16.18
C GLY A 45 16.28 7.20 17.43
N ASP A 46 15.27 6.90 18.24
CA ASP A 46 15.39 6.05 19.44
C ASP A 46 15.52 4.55 19.10
N VAL A 47 15.03 4.15 17.92
CA VAL A 47 15.10 2.78 17.41
C VAL A 47 16.00 2.74 16.17
N THR A 48 17.17 2.11 16.28
CA THR A 48 18.11 1.92 15.18
C THR A 48 17.96 0.53 14.53
N ASP A 49 18.45 0.38 13.30
CA ASP A 49 18.52 -0.89 12.54
C ASP A 49 17.20 -1.48 12.02
N LEU A 50 16.16 -0.65 11.85
CA LEU A 50 14.90 -1.06 11.20
C LEU A 50 14.72 -0.33 9.87
N LEU A 51 14.69 -1.08 8.76
CA LEU A 51 14.38 -0.57 7.43
C LEU A 51 12.96 -1.00 7.04
N LEU A 52 12.10 -0.03 6.75
CA LEU A 52 10.75 -0.26 6.23
C LEU A 52 10.66 0.21 4.77
N LEU A 53 10.28 -0.70 3.87
CA LEU A 53 9.97 -0.40 2.47
C LEU A 53 8.50 -0.68 2.22
N ASP A 54 7.73 0.39 1.98
CA ASP A 54 6.29 0.30 1.71
C ASP A 54 5.99 0.51 0.23
N VAL A 55 4.76 0.22 -0.20
CA VAL A 55 4.30 0.32 -1.59
C VAL A 55 2.96 1.06 -1.70
N THR A 56 2.72 1.74 -2.82
CA THR A 56 1.38 2.32 -3.10
C THR A 56 0.37 1.22 -3.49
N PRO A 57 -0.83 1.16 -2.89
CA PRO A 57 -1.79 0.08 -3.16
C PRO A 57 -2.52 0.22 -4.51
N LEU A 58 -2.59 1.45 -5.04
CA LEU A 58 -3.34 1.78 -6.25
C LEU A 58 -2.42 2.36 -7.32
N SER A 59 -2.84 2.21 -8.58
CA SER A 59 -2.14 2.86 -9.69
C SER A 59 -2.56 4.33 -9.72
N LEU A 60 -1.58 5.22 -9.76
CA LEU A 60 -1.78 6.65 -9.95
C LEU A 60 -1.57 6.98 -11.42
N GLY A 61 -2.48 7.76 -12.00
CA GLY A 61 -2.47 8.10 -13.41
C GLY A 61 -3.31 9.33 -13.69
N ILE A 62 -3.34 9.72 -14.96
CA ILE A 62 -4.15 10.82 -15.47
C ILE A 62 -5.12 10.30 -16.51
N GLU A 63 -6.25 11.00 -16.64
CA GLU A 63 -7.14 10.80 -17.78
C GLU A 63 -6.52 11.43 -19.03
N THR A 64 -6.59 10.70 -20.14
CA THR A 64 -6.11 11.13 -21.47
C THR A 64 -7.26 11.16 -22.46
N LEU A 65 -7.02 11.76 -23.64
CA LEU A 65 -8.02 11.91 -24.70
C LEU A 65 -8.79 10.60 -24.95
N GLY A 66 -10.11 10.69 -25.01
CA GLY A 66 -10.99 9.53 -25.16
C GLY A 66 -11.38 8.86 -23.84
N GLY A 67 -11.15 9.52 -22.70
CA GLY A 67 -11.54 9.01 -21.38
C GLY A 67 -10.67 7.86 -20.88
N VAL A 68 -9.46 7.72 -21.44
CA VAL A 68 -8.56 6.60 -21.15
C VAL A 68 -7.69 6.96 -19.94
N PHE A 69 -7.76 6.14 -18.89
CA PHE A 69 -6.87 6.29 -17.72
C PHE A 69 -5.46 5.76 -18.04
N THR A 70 -4.51 6.68 -18.15
CA THR A 70 -3.09 6.37 -18.38
C THR A 70 -2.34 6.38 -17.06
N LYS A 71 -1.83 5.21 -16.66
CA LYS A 71 -1.08 5.00 -15.42
C LYS A 71 0.31 5.64 -15.51
N LEU A 72 0.67 6.44 -14.50
CA LEU A 72 2.00 7.03 -14.33
C LEU A 72 2.84 6.26 -13.31
N ILE A 73 2.23 5.88 -12.19
CA ILE A 73 2.81 5.02 -11.15
C ILE A 73 1.91 3.80 -11.00
N ASN A 74 2.47 2.60 -11.14
CA ASN A 74 1.69 1.38 -11.04
C ASN A 74 1.40 1.04 -9.56
N ARG A 75 0.29 0.32 -9.32
CA ARG A 75 0.04 -0.30 -8.02
C ARG A 75 1.22 -1.19 -7.63
N ASN A 76 1.48 -1.28 -6.34
CA ASN A 76 2.59 -2.01 -5.72
C ASN A 76 3.99 -1.43 -6.04
N THR A 77 4.10 -0.19 -6.51
CA THR A 77 5.41 0.49 -6.64
C THR A 77 5.91 0.90 -5.26
N THR A 78 7.17 0.61 -4.94
CA THR A 78 7.83 1.02 -3.68
C THR A 78 7.87 2.53 -3.53
N ILE A 79 7.57 3.03 -2.32
CA ILE A 79 7.64 4.44 -1.96
C ILE A 79 8.86 4.69 -1.04
N PRO A 80 9.49 5.88 -1.13
CA PRO A 80 9.14 7.03 -1.98
C PRO A 80 9.49 6.83 -3.47
N THR A 81 8.64 7.32 -4.38
CA THR A 81 8.86 7.24 -5.83
C THR A 81 8.46 8.54 -6.52
N LYS A 82 9.10 8.86 -7.65
CA LYS A 82 8.80 10.02 -8.49
C LYS A 82 8.80 9.60 -9.96
N LYS A 83 7.76 10.02 -10.69
CA LYS A 83 7.63 9.84 -12.14
C LYS A 83 7.36 11.20 -12.77
N SER A 84 8.05 11.51 -13.86
CA SER A 84 7.82 12.71 -14.66
C SER A 84 7.65 12.32 -16.12
N GLN A 85 6.63 12.88 -16.76
CA GLN A 85 6.30 12.62 -18.15
C GLN A 85 5.96 13.96 -18.83
N VAL A 86 6.62 14.23 -19.95
CA VAL A 86 6.32 15.41 -20.78
C VAL A 86 5.22 15.00 -21.77
N SER A 87 4.13 15.76 -21.79
CA SER A 87 3.00 15.53 -22.70
C SER A 87 2.81 16.76 -23.60
N LEU A 88 2.63 16.54 -24.91
CA LEU A 88 2.24 17.59 -25.86
C LEU A 88 0.71 17.70 -25.97
N ASN A 89 0.21 18.92 -26.15
CA ASN A 89 -1.19 19.17 -26.43
C ASN A 89 -1.44 19.07 -27.95
N ILE A 90 -2.30 18.14 -28.36
CA ILE A 90 -2.61 17.88 -29.78
C ILE A 90 -3.66 18.83 -30.39
N TYR A 91 -4.31 19.69 -29.60
CA TYR A 91 -5.30 20.64 -30.11
C TYR A 91 -4.68 21.87 -30.79
N MET A 92 -3.37 22.09 -30.70
CA MET A 92 -2.71 23.23 -31.36
C MET A 92 -2.54 23.11 -32.88
N TYR A 93 -2.86 21.96 -33.51
CA TYR A 93 -2.70 21.76 -34.96
C TYR A 93 -4.01 21.81 -35.77
N LYS A 94 -5.16 22.08 -35.15
CA LYS A 94 -6.47 22.09 -35.84
C LYS A 94 -7.02 23.49 -36.17
N SER A 95 -6.22 24.55 -36.04
CA SER A 95 -6.62 25.94 -36.37
C SER A 95 -5.84 26.58 -37.53
N PHE A 96 -5.27 25.78 -38.44
CA PHE A 96 -4.76 26.26 -39.73
C PHE A 96 -5.41 25.48 -40.87
#